data_AF-A0A1I8Q2F7-F1
#
_entry.id   AF-A0A1I8Q2F7-F1
#
_cell.length_a   1.000
_cell.length_b   1.000
_cell.length_c   1.000
_cell.angle_alpha   90.00
_cell.angle_beta   90.00
_cell.angle_gamma   90.00
#
_symmetry.space_group_name_H-M   'P 1'
#
loop_
_entity.id
_entity.type
_entity.pdbx_description
1 polymer ?
#
loop_
_entity_poly.entity_id
_entity_poly.type
_entity_poly.pdbx_seq_one_letter_code
_entity_poly.pdbx_strand_id
1 'polypeptide(L)'
;MYLLMLSLLLLLQSNVINLTFATPSTYARDRFLANSRCVDSETGRELYVGDSFTRSGRCINVQCLDTLQLWEDRCQVPQLEGNCTKIPVANEFLDYPRCCPTYECTSYKTDDNSITYETRTFDRYGRLLTERIMQRVRVLVHHPQSQYPGNGNQDWKCDENGRDCTRTVYPIGNAASRDNVLQIKYT
;
A
#
# COMPACT_ATOMS: atom_id res chain seq x y z
N MET A 1 35.92 44.06 -62.46
CA MET A 1 36.20 44.77 -61.19
C MET A 1 35.16 44.51 -60.10
N TYR A 2 33.85 44.50 -60.38
CA TYR A 2 32.80 44.24 -59.37
C TYR A 2 32.81 42.82 -58.78
N LEU A 3 33.22 41.80 -59.55
CA LEU A 3 33.32 40.41 -59.07
C LEU A 3 34.39 40.19 -57.99
N LEU A 4 35.49 40.95 -58.03
CA LEU A 4 36.54 40.90 -57.01
C LEU A 4 36.14 41.59 -55.70
N MET A 5 35.28 42.61 -55.78
CA MET A 5 34.75 43.30 -54.60
C MET A 5 33.71 42.44 -53.86
N LEU A 6 32.90 41.65 -54.58
CA LEU A 6 31.95 40.71 -53.97
C LEU A 6 32.65 39.56 -53.23
N SER A 7 33.77 39.05 -53.75
CA SER A 7 34.55 38.02 -53.05
C SER A 7 35.21 38.54 -51.76
N LEU A 8 35.59 39.82 -51.71
CA LEU A 8 36.20 40.41 -50.53
C LEU A 8 35.18 40.67 -49.40
N LEU A 9 33.94 41.00 -49.75
CA LEU A 9 32.84 41.19 -48.80
C LEU A 9 32.33 39.89 -48.18
N LEU A 10 32.41 38.77 -48.90
CA LEU A 10 32.06 37.44 -48.37
C LEU A 10 33.09 36.87 -47.39
N LEU A 11 34.37 37.26 -47.52
CA LEU A 11 35.44 36.85 -46.61
C LEU A 11 35.47 37.65 -45.29
N LEU A 12 34.74 38.75 -45.18
CA LEU A 12 34.62 39.55 -43.96
C LEU A 12 33.52 39.06 -43.00
N GLN A 13 32.67 38.11 -43.44
CA GLN A 13 31.55 37.58 -42.64
C GLN A 13 31.92 36.32 -41.84
N SER A 14 33.13 35.76 -42.02
CA SER A 14 33.54 34.51 -41.36
C SER A 14 34.17 34.71 -39.97
N ASN A 15 34.24 35.94 -39.46
CA ASN A 15 34.58 36.19 -38.06
C ASN A 15 33.34 36.04 -37.17
N VAL A 16 32.73 34.86 -37.22
CA VAL A 16 31.78 34.45 -36.20
C VAL A 16 32.62 34.15 -34.96
N ILE A 17 32.41 34.97 -33.94
CA ILE A 17 33.02 34.91 -32.63
C ILE A 17 32.89 33.46 -32.11
N ASN A 18 34.01 32.74 -32.07
CA ASN A 18 34.11 31.51 -31.29
C ASN A 18 34.04 31.92 -29.81
N LEU A 19 32.82 32.07 -29.29
CA LEU A 19 32.57 32.03 -27.86
C LEU A 19 32.91 30.60 -27.43
N THR A 20 34.17 30.38 -27.05
CA THR A 20 34.55 29.26 -26.20
C THR A 20 33.79 29.42 -24.90
N PHE A 21 32.62 28.79 -24.81
CA PHE A 21 32.03 28.45 -23.53
C PHE A 21 33.06 27.56 -22.83
N ALA A 22 33.76 28.12 -21.85
CA ALA A 22 34.55 27.33 -20.93
C ALA A 22 33.59 26.31 -20.29
N THR A 23 33.64 25.07 -20.77
CA THR A 23 32.94 23.96 -20.12
C THR A 23 33.47 23.90 -18.69
N PRO A 24 32.62 24.07 -17.66
CA PRO A 24 33.10 23.96 -16.29
C PRO A 24 33.76 22.60 -16.12
N SER A 25 34.99 22.61 -15.63
CA SER A 25 35.77 21.41 -15.31
C SER A 25 34.93 20.46 -14.45
N THR A 26 34.66 19.25 -14.97
CA THR A 26 33.99 18.18 -14.22
C THR A 26 34.76 17.84 -12.94
N TYR A 27 36.10 17.90 -12.99
CA TYR A 27 36.97 17.69 -11.84
C TYR A 27 36.71 18.65 -10.67
N ALA A 28 36.44 19.93 -10.95
CA ALA A 28 36.15 20.91 -9.91
C ALA A 28 34.75 20.69 -9.30
N ARG A 29 33.79 20.29 -10.15
CA ARG A 29 32.41 19.99 -9.74
C ARG A 29 32.34 18.72 -8.89
N ASP A 30 33.04 17.67 -9.28
CA ASP A 30 33.09 16.40 -8.53
C ASP A 30 33.75 16.58 -7.16
N ARG A 31 34.81 17.40 -7.06
CA ARG A 31 35.46 17.72 -5.76
C ARG A 31 34.60 18.59 -4.86
N PHE A 32 33.82 19.51 -5.44
CA PHE A 32 32.90 20.35 -4.67
C PHE A 32 31.76 19.49 -4.11
N LEU A 33 31.15 18.64 -4.95
CA LEU A 33 30.08 17.72 -4.53
C LEU A 33 30.56 16.71 -3.48
N ALA A 34 31.76 16.16 -3.64
CA ALA A 34 32.33 15.21 -2.68
C ALA A 34 32.54 15.78 -1.27
N ASN A 35 32.67 17.10 -1.12
CA ASN A 35 32.85 17.75 0.18
C ASN A 35 31.61 18.54 0.63
N SER A 36 30.58 18.61 -0.22
CA SER A 36 29.36 19.31 0.12
C SER A 36 28.43 18.40 0.91
N ARG A 37 27.76 18.96 1.91
CA ARG A 37 26.92 18.21 2.83
C ARG A 37 25.60 18.93 3.09
N CYS A 38 24.56 18.15 3.28
CA CYS A 38 23.28 18.59 3.82
C CYS A 38 23.23 18.24 5.31
N VAL A 39 22.47 19.03 6.09
CA VAL A 39 22.20 18.72 7.50
C VAL A 39 20.69 18.59 7.67
N ASP A 40 20.24 17.41 8.12
CA ASP A 40 18.84 17.21 8.46
C ASP A 40 18.51 17.96 9.74
N SER A 41 17.63 18.97 9.66
CA SER A 41 17.26 19.81 10.80
C SER A 41 16.49 19.03 11.88
N GLU A 42 15.85 17.91 11.53
CA GLU A 42 15.09 17.11 12.49
C GLU A 42 15.98 16.20 13.33
N THR A 43 16.99 15.59 12.72
CA THR A 43 17.87 14.61 13.39
C THR A 43 19.26 15.14 13.72
N GLY A 44 19.64 16.29 13.16
CA GLY A 44 21.00 16.84 13.23
C GLY A 44 22.02 16.05 12.40
N ARG A 45 21.57 15.07 11.60
CA ARG A 45 22.46 14.18 10.84
C ARG A 45 23.03 14.91 9.62
N GLU A 46 24.34 14.83 9.46
CA GLU A 46 25.02 15.27 8.24
C GLU A 46 25.00 14.16 7.17
N LEU A 47 24.76 14.54 5.92
CA LEU A 47 24.71 13.67 4.75
C LEU A 47 25.59 14.25 3.66
N TYR A 48 26.49 13.46 3.09
CA TYR A 48 27.18 13.87 1.88
C TYR A 48 26.22 13.85 0.70
N VAL A 49 26.50 14.64 -0.32
CA VAL A 49 25.74 14.59 -1.57
C VAL A 49 25.71 13.15 -2.10
N GLY A 50 24.50 12.66 -2.42
CA GLY A 50 24.26 11.28 -2.84
C GLY A 50 23.88 10.33 -1.70
N ASP A 51 24.25 10.64 -0.45
CA ASP A 51 23.86 9.83 0.70
C ASP A 51 22.36 9.92 0.97
N SER A 52 21.83 8.81 1.48
CA SER A 52 20.45 8.72 1.94
C SER A 52 20.34 7.92 3.24
N PHE A 53 19.32 8.22 4.04
CA PHE A 53 19.00 7.43 5.22
C PHE A 53 17.50 7.39 5.52
N THR A 54 17.10 6.37 6.26
CA THR A 54 15.74 6.26 6.79
C THR A 54 15.61 7.04 8.09
N ARG A 55 14.69 8.02 8.15
CA ARG A 55 14.35 8.69 9.42
C ARG A 55 13.51 7.74 10.29
N SER A 56 14.09 7.30 11.40
CA SER A 56 13.47 6.37 12.36
C SER A 56 12.14 6.92 12.89
N GLY A 57 11.15 6.05 13.04
CA GLY A 57 9.81 6.39 13.56
C GLY A 57 8.88 7.12 12.58
N ARG A 58 9.38 7.56 11.41
CA ARG A 58 8.55 8.20 10.36
C ARG A 58 8.52 7.43 9.04
N CYS A 59 9.44 6.48 8.83
CA CYS A 59 9.63 5.75 7.58
C CYS A 59 9.69 6.68 6.36
N ILE A 60 10.63 7.63 6.41
CA ILE A 60 10.90 8.59 5.36
C ILE A 60 12.32 8.36 4.89
N ASN A 61 12.54 8.27 3.57
CA ASN A 61 13.88 8.31 3.02
C ASN A 61 14.29 9.77 2.83
N VAL A 62 15.41 10.14 3.44
CA VAL A 62 15.97 11.49 3.34
C VAL A 62 17.26 11.39 2.55
N GLN A 63 17.38 12.16 1.47
CA GLN A 63 18.54 12.15 0.59
C GLN A 63 19.11 13.56 0.42
N CYS A 64 20.43 13.69 0.42
CA CYS A 64 21.10 14.94 0.05
C CYS A 64 21.33 14.97 -1.46
N LEU A 65 20.67 15.90 -2.15
CA LEU A 65 20.82 16.07 -3.60
C LEU A 65 22.03 16.95 -3.95
N ASP A 66 22.48 16.88 -5.21
CA ASP A 66 23.55 17.72 -5.76
C ASP A 66 23.28 19.23 -5.64
N THR A 67 22.01 19.61 -5.48
CA THR A 67 21.56 20.99 -5.26
C THR A 67 21.74 21.48 -3.82
N LEU A 68 22.31 20.65 -2.93
CA LEU A 68 22.43 20.90 -1.49
C LEU A 68 21.09 21.08 -0.79
N GLN A 69 20.07 20.41 -1.33
CA GLN A 69 18.75 20.34 -0.76
C GLN A 69 18.48 18.92 -0.27
N LEU A 70 17.78 18.82 0.85
CA LEU A 70 17.26 17.56 1.32
C LEU A 70 15.98 17.23 0.56
N TRP A 71 15.93 16.02 0.02
CA TRP A 71 14.73 15.45 -0.57
C TRP A 71 14.17 14.39 0.36
N GLU A 72 12.87 14.44 0.60
CA GLU A 72 12.16 13.48 1.45
C GLU A 72 11.19 12.65 0.62
N ASP A 73 11.37 11.33 0.64
CA ASP A 73 10.40 10.38 0.10
C ASP A 73 9.58 9.76 1.23
N ARG A 74 8.26 9.73 1.02
CA ARG A 74 7.31 9.21 2.00
C ARG A 74 6.61 8.00 1.41
N CYS A 75 6.18 7.09 2.28
CA CYS A 75 5.34 5.98 1.86
C CYS A 75 4.09 6.51 1.15
N GLN A 76 3.93 6.11 -0.10
CA GLN A 76 2.74 6.40 -0.88
C GLN A 76 1.54 5.69 -0.24
N VAL A 77 0.42 6.41 -0.17
CA VAL A 77 -0.85 5.85 0.26
C VAL A 77 -1.61 5.46 -1.01
N PRO A 78 -1.79 4.16 -1.28
CA PRO A 78 -2.53 3.73 -2.46
C PRO A 78 -4.01 4.10 -2.35
N GLN A 79 -4.64 4.37 -3.50
CA GLN A 79 -6.09 4.51 -3.57
C GLN A 79 -6.70 3.10 -3.61
N LEU A 80 -7.31 2.70 -2.48
CA LEU A 80 -7.90 1.38 -2.30
C LEU A 80 -9.42 1.50 -2.08
N GLU A 81 -10.16 0.49 -2.52
CA GLU A 81 -11.62 0.43 -2.35
C GLU A 81 -12.02 -0.24 -1.04
N GLY A 82 -13.13 0.21 -0.45
CA GLY A 82 -13.68 -0.35 0.78
C GLY A 82 -13.22 0.35 2.06
N ASN A 83 -13.43 -0.31 3.20
CA ASN A 83 -12.99 0.21 4.50
C ASN A 83 -11.58 -0.28 4.79
N CYS A 84 -10.59 0.58 4.51
CA CYS A 84 -9.17 0.26 4.61
C CYS A 84 -8.53 0.85 5.86
N THR A 85 -7.70 0.04 6.51
CA THR A 85 -6.93 0.42 7.70
C THR A 85 -5.44 0.23 7.44
N LYS A 86 -4.64 1.15 7.99
CA LYS A 86 -3.18 1.09 7.91
C LYS A 86 -2.65 0.09 8.95
N ILE A 87 -1.92 -0.91 8.49
CA ILE A 87 -1.23 -1.88 9.35
C ILE A 87 0.25 -1.51 9.41
N PRO A 88 0.80 -1.19 10.60
CA PRO A 88 2.24 -0.97 10.75
C PRO A 88 3.01 -2.28 10.54
N VAL A 89 4.24 -2.16 10.05
CA VAL A 89 5.14 -3.32 9.95
C VAL A 89 5.49 -3.84 11.35
N ALA A 90 5.70 -5.15 11.48
CA ALA A 90 6.06 -5.78 12.75
C ALA A 90 7.43 -5.31 13.29
N ASN A 91 8.29 -4.80 12.41
CA ASN A 91 9.60 -4.26 12.77
C ASN A 91 9.74 -2.82 12.25
N GLU A 92 9.69 -1.87 13.17
CA GLU A 92 9.81 -0.43 12.90
C GLU A 92 11.25 0.03 12.57
N PHE A 93 12.25 -0.84 12.79
CA PHE A 93 13.66 -0.56 12.50
C PHE A 93 14.05 -0.91 11.06
N LEU A 94 13.09 -1.27 10.21
CA LEU A 94 13.35 -1.51 8.81
C LEU A 94 13.68 -0.20 8.09
N ASP A 95 14.62 -0.27 7.14
CA ASP A 95 14.89 0.86 6.27
C ASP A 95 13.78 1.09 5.26
N TYR A 96 13.64 2.34 4.80
CA TYR A 96 12.81 2.65 3.66
C TYR A 96 13.29 1.85 2.42
N PRO A 97 12.38 1.28 1.62
CA PRO A 97 10.92 1.35 1.70
C PRO A 97 10.27 0.23 2.53
N ARG A 98 11.04 -0.62 3.19
CA ARG A 98 10.55 -1.81 3.90
C ARG A 98 9.80 -1.47 5.19
N CYS A 99 10.02 -0.29 5.77
CA CYS A 99 9.22 0.20 6.88
C CYS A 99 7.83 0.73 6.49
N CYS A 100 7.50 0.77 5.18
CA CYS A 100 6.21 1.28 4.75
C CYS A 100 5.07 0.34 5.18
N PRO A 101 3.92 0.90 5.58
CA PRO A 101 2.80 0.10 6.04
C PRO A 101 2.19 -0.73 4.91
N THR A 102 1.48 -1.77 5.31
CA THR A 102 0.50 -2.45 4.46
C THR A 102 -0.91 -1.95 4.81
N TYR A 103 -1.88 -2.24 3.96
CA TYR A 103 -3.25 -1.77 4.12
C TYR A 103 -4.21 -2.95 4.10
N GLU A 104 -5.00 -3.12 5.15
CA GLU A 104 -6.05 -4.14 5.19
C GLU A 104 -7.41 -3.50 4.94
N CYS A 105 -8.06 -3.94 3.88
CA CYS A 105 -9.37 -3.49 3.44
C CYS A 105 -10.40 -4.58 3.68
N THR A 106 -11.52 -4.20 4.28
CA THR A 106 -12.66 -5.08 4.50
C THR A 106 -13.85 -4.66 3.65
N SER A 107 -14.54 -5.66 3.11
CA SER A 107 -15.79 -5.49 2.38
C SER A 107 -16.75 -6.62 2.77
N TYR A 108 -18.04 -6.39 2.58
CA TYR A 108 -19.04 -7.45 2.66
C TYR A 108 -20.05 -7.30 1.55
N LYS A 109 -20.56 -8.44 1.09
CA LYS A 109 -21.65 -8.53 0.11
C LYS A 109 -22.72 -9.45 0.66
N THR A 110 -23.97 -9.06 0.47
CA THR A 110 -25.13 -9.82 0.92
C THR A 110 -25.94 -10.22 -0.31
N ASP A 111 -26.14 -11.51 -0.47
CA ASP A 111 -27.03 -12.14 -1.44
C ASP A 111 -28.22 -12.77 -0.69
N ASP A 112 -29.26 -13.19 -1.42
CA ASP A 112 -30.51 -13.73 -0.82
C ASP A 112 -30.25 -14.86 0.20
N ASN A 113 -29.25 -15.70 -0.07
CA ASN A 113 -28.94 -16.88 0.73
C ASN A 113 -27.55 -16.85 1.37
N SER A 114 -26.75 -15.79 1.18
CA SER A 114 -25.42 -15.75 1.76
C SER A 114 -24.90 -14.35 2.08
N ILE A 115 -24.00 -14.28 3.06
CA ILE A 115 -23.19 -13.10 3.34
C ILE A 115 -21.74 -13.47 3.11
N THR A 116 -21.06 -12.74 2.25
CA THR A 116 -19.63 -12.89 1.97
C THR A 116 -18.88 -11.75 2.62
N TYR A 117 -17.91 -12.08 3.46
CA TYR A 117 -16.96 -11.16 4.06
C TYR A 117 -15.62 -11.35 3.36
N GLU A 118 -15.01 -10.25 2.95
CA GLU A 118 -13.73 -10.27 2.27
C GLU A 118 -12.77 -9.32 2.99
N THR A 119 -11.54 -9.79 3.19
CA THR A 119 -10.44 -9.05 3.79
C THR A 119 -9.24 -9.18 2.87
N ARG A 120 -8.79 -8.04 2.34
CA ARG A 120 -7.65 -7.97 1.41
C ARG A 120 -6.55 -7.12 2.02
N THR A 121 -5.33 -7.59 1.96
CA THR A 121 -4.15 -6.85 2.39
C THR A 121 -3.35 -6.42 1.17
N PHE A 122 -3.03 -5.14 1.09
CA PHE A 122 -2.29 -4.53 0.00
C PHE A 122 -0.96 -3.96 0.48
N ASP A 123 0.03 -3.91 -0.41
CA ASP A 123 1.28 -3.21 -0.16
C ASP A 123 1.16 -1.70 -0.39
N ARG A 124 2.27 -0.98 -0.16
CA ARG A 124 2.40 0.48 -0.37
C ARG A 124 2.11 0.96 -1.80
N TYR A 125 2.09 0.08 -2.78
CA TYR A 125 1.82 0.40 -4.19
C TYR A 125 0.41 -0.03 -4.60
N GLY A 126 -0.39 -0.56 -3.67
CA GLY A 126 -1.74 -1.08 -3.96
C GLY A 126 -1.75 -2.48 -4.57
N ARG A 127 -0.64 -3.22 -4.51
CA ARG A 127 -0.59 -4.61 -4.98
C ARG A 127 -1.15 -5.53 -3.90
N LEU A 128 -2.02 -6.46 -4.29
CA LEU A 128 -2.59 -7.45 -3.39
C LEU A 128 -1.49 -8.39 -2.86
N LEU A 129 -1.38 -8.50 -1.54
CA LEU A 129 -0.47 -9.40 -0.84
C LEU A 129 -1.19 -10.66 -0.37
N THR A 130 -2.33 -10.48 0.29
CA THR A 130 -3.14 -11.58 0.82
C THR A 130 -4.61 -11.28 0.70
N GLU A 131 -5.40 -12.33 0.52
CA GLU A 131 -6.86 -12.26 0.48
C GLU A 131 -7.44 -13.34 1.40
N ARG A 132 -8.50 -13.00 2.11
CA ARG A 132 -9.30 -13.92 2.92
C ARG A 132 -10.75 -13.67 2.64
N ILE A 133 -11.43 -14.71 2.17
CA ILE A 133 -12.86 -14.69 1.88
C ILE A 133 -13.55 -15.66 2.84
N MET A 134 -14.61 -15.21 3.49
CA MET A 134 -15.47 -16.00 4.36
C MET A 134 -16.91 -15.86 3.91
N GLN A 135 -17.55 -16.96 3.55
CA GLN A 135 -18.97 -16.97 3.17
C GLN A 135 -19.81 -17.65 4.25
N ARG A 136 -20.89 -16.99 4.65
CA ARG A 136 -21.93 -17.56 5.52
C ARG A 136 -23.15 -17.84 4.66
N VAL A 137 -23.49 -19.11 4.47
CA VAL A 137 -24.66 -19.54 3.68
C VAL A 137 -25.80 -19.92 4.62
N ARG A 138 -27.03 -19.51 4.27
CA ARG A 138 -28.26 -19.99 4.90
C ARG A 138 -28.63 -21.32 4.26
N VAL A 139 -28.71 -22.38 5.06
CA VAL A 139 -29.14 -23.70 4.61
C VAL A 139 -30.54 -23.96 5.10
N LEU A 140 -31.47 -24.17 4.17
CA LEU A 140 -32.80 -24.68 4.48
C LEU A 140 -32.66 -26.17 4.82
N VAL A 141 -32.82 -26.51 6.10
CA VAL A 141 -32.83 -27.90 6.54
C VAL A 141 -34.23 -28.45 6.36
N HIS A 142 -34.40 -29.35 5.39
CA HIS A 142 -35.63 -30.13 5.28
C HIS A 142 -35.65 -31.13 6.43
N HIS A 143 -36.48 -30.89 7.44
CA HIS A 143 -36.70 -31.86 8.51
C HIS A 143 -37.52 -33.03 7.93
N PRO A 144 -37.01 -34.28 7.91
CA PRO A 144 -37.89 -35.41 7.67
C PRO A 144 -38.87 -35.49 8.86
N GLN A 145 -40.17 -35.47 8.58
CA GLN A 145 -41.29 -35.46 9.55
C GLN A 145 -41.37 -36.69 10.50
N SER A 146 -40.26 -37.33 10.85
CA SER A 146 -40.23 -38.61 11.54
C SER A 146 -39.19 -38.63 12.66
N GLN A 147 -39.31 -37.73 13.64
CA GLN A 147 -39.08 -38.02 15.05
C GLN A 147 -39.27 -36.72 15.84
N TYR A 148 -40.47 -36.54 16.40
CA TYR A 148 -40.61 -35.74 17.62
C TYR A 148 -39.93 -36.55 18.75
N PRO A 149 -38.78 -36.15 19.30
CA PRO A 149 -38.38 -36.68 20.59
C PRO A 149 -39.29 -36.01 21.61
N GLY A 150 -40.10 -36.82 22.28
CA GLY A 150 -40.84 -36.35 23.44
C GLY A 150 -39.90 -35.67 24.42
N ASN A 151 -40.31 -34.49 24.87
CA ASN A 151 -39.94 -33.89 26.14
C ASN A 151 -38.43 -33.62 26.38
N GLY A 152 -38.00 -32.37 26.16
CA GLY A 152 -36.74 -31.87 26.73
C GLY A 152 -36.13 -30.68 25.98
N ASN A 153 -36.36 -29.48 26.50
CA ASN A 153 -35.56 -28.25 26.31
C ASN A 153 -35.25 -27.85 24.86
N GLN A 154 -36.20 -27.22 24.18
CA GLN A 154 -36.00 -26.74 22.81
C GLN A 154 -36.64 -25.35 22.61
N ASP A 155 -35.83 -24.31 22.79
CA ASP A 155 -36.14 -22.89 22.54
C ASP A 155 -36.09 -22.58 21.02
N TRP A 156 -36.85 -23.35 20.25
CA TRP A 156 -36.98 -23.21 18.81
C TRP A 156 -38.29 -22.48 18.51
N LYS A 157 -38.20 -21.37 17.78
CA LYS A 157 -39.38 -20.70 17.25
C LYS A 157 -39.51 -21.04 15.78
N CYS A 158 -40.54 -21.80 15.45
CA CYS A 158 -40.92 -22.07 14.09
C CYS A 158 -42.10 -21.17 13.68
N ASP A 159 -42.20 -20.87 12.38
CA ASP A 159 -43.41 -20.30 11.80
C ASP A 159 -44.62 -21.23 12.00
N GLU A 160 -45.83 -20.72 11.78
CA GLU A 160 -47.10 -21.44 12.02
C GLU A 160 -47.21 -22.74 11.21
N ASN A 161 -46.42 -22.88 10.15
CA ASN A 161 -46.37 -24.06 9.28
C ASN A 161 -45.21 -25.02 9.59
N GLY A 162 -44.37 -24.72 10.58
CA GLY A 162 -43.22 -25.56 10.95
C GLY A 162 -42.13 -25.69 9.87
N ARG A 163 -42.11 -24.78 8.90
CA ARG A 163 -41.18 -24.80 7.75
C ARG A 163 -39.95 -23.93 7.98
N ASP A 164 -40.09 -22.88 8.76
CA ASP A 164 -39.01 -21.92 9.01
C ASP A 164 -38.75 -21.84 10.51
N CYS A 165 -37.75 -22.57 10.98
CA CYS A 165 -37.39 -22.69 12.39
C CYS A 165 -36.11 -21.92 12.67
N THR A 166 -36.20 -20.93 13.55
CA THR A 166 -35.06 -20.17 14.05
C THR A 166 -34.72 -20.58 15.46
N ARG A 167 -33.42 -20.77 15.73
CA ARG A 167 -32.89 -21.00 17.06
C ARG A 167 -32.06 -19.79 17.48
N THR A 168 -32.42 -19.18 18.60
CA THR A 168 -31.58 -18.15 19.22
C THR A 168 -30.46 -18.86 19.97
N VAL A 169 -29.21 -18.71 19.51
CA VAL A 169 -28.03 -19.23 20.22
C VAL A 169 -27.37 -18.06 20.96
N TYR A 170 -27.45 -18.07 22.28
CA TYR A 170 -26.69 -17.13 23.12
C TYR A 170 -25.25 -17.65 23.30
N PRO A 171 -24.23 -16.79 23.21
CA PRO A 171 -22.86 -17.21 23.40
C PRO A 171 -22.62 -17.47 24.88
N ILE A 172 -22.46 -18.74 25.28
CA ILE A 172 -21.96 -19.10 26.60
C ILE A 172 -20.61 -19.78 26.41
N GLY A 173 -19.61 -19.25 27.12
CA GLY A 173 -18.20 -19.56 26.95
C GLY A 173 -17.84 -21.04 26.97
N ASN A 174 -16.75 -21.34 26.27
CA ASN A 174 -15.91 -22.52 26.43
C ASN A 174 -16.64 -23.87 26.56
N ALA A 175 -17.34 -24.27 25.50
CA ALA A 175 -17.54 -25.69 25.20
C ALA A 175 -17.75 -25.85 23.69
N ALA A 176 -16.88 -26.64 23.07
CA ALA A 176 -16.96 -27.23 21.73
C ALA A 176 -18.27 -26.95 20.97
N SER A 177 -18.35 -25.80 20.29
CA SER A 177 -19.48 -25.48 19.43
C SER A 177 -19.39 -26.32 18.16
N ARG A 178 -20.12 -27.44 18.13
CA ARG A 178 -20.60 -28.01 16.86
C ARG A 178 -21.76 -27.16 16.37
N ASP A 179 -21.43 -25.92 16.02
CA ASP A 179 -22.23 -25.19 15.06
C ASP A 179 -22.07 -25.95 13.73
N ASN A 180 -23.18 -26.37 13.12
CA ASN A 180 -23.20 -26.79 11.71
C ASN A 180 -22.99 -25.57 10.79
N VAL A 181 -22.02 -24.71 11.13
CA VAL A 181 -21.47 -23.71 10.23
C VAL A 181 -20.48 -24.48 9.38
N LEU A 182 -20.89 -24.77 8.14
CA LEU A 182 -19.95 -25.11 7.08
C LEU A 182 -19.02 -23.91 6.88
N GLN A 183 -17.92 -23.87 7.64
CA GLN A 183 -16.78 -23.03 7.33
C GLN A 183 -16.12 -23.62 6.08
N ILE A 184 -16.60 -23.22 4.90
CA ILE A 184 -15.91 -23.55 3.66
C ILE A 184 -14.70 -22.62 3.60
N LYS A 185 -13.54 -23.16 3.97
CA LYS A 185 -12.24 -22.50 3.89
C LYS A 185 -11.68 -22.79 2.50
N TYR A 186 -11.72 -21.83 1.59
CA TYR A 186 -10.99 -21.94 0.33
C TYR A 186 -9.52 -21.59 0.61
N THR A 187 -8.63 -22.58 0.49
CA THR A 187 -7.16 -22.43 0.48
C THR A 187 -6.67 -22.19 -0.93
#